data_AF-A0A4Y9FY87-F1
#
_entry.id   AF-A0A4Y9FY87-F1
#
_cell.length_a   1.000
_cell.length_b   1.000
_cell.length_c   1.000
_cell.angle_alpha   90.00
_cell.angle_beta   90.00
_cell.angle_gamma   90.00
#
_symmetry.space_group_name_H-M   'P 1'
#
loop_
_entity.id
_entity.type
_entity.pdbx_description
1 polymer ?
#
loop_
_entity_poly.entity_id
_entity_poly.type
_entity_poly.pdbx_seq_one_letter_code
_entity_poly.pdbx_strand_id
1 'polypeptide(L)'
;MPSSQGEDPRVSAIFRALADGDHLQAIALSEQHWSYLSSFRLEVKRTVADSLPDDVLRARPLWVVTRQALAHAFFGRVRPSLWGGLLPPLRPSDSLVDRLAVHTGYAAAARTRGRLGDAALWAARAQSELARAPEAERAAARFIRAELYHEWALVALFAGRGADAIVLFTRSYEAAEQEEYPGAAINAAAELAWLMTLTGERAQALA
;
A
#
# COMPACT_ATOMS: atom_id res chain seq x y z
N MET A 1 -1.33 29.05 -20.02
CA MET A 1 -0.10 29.38 -19.28
C MET A 1 -0.34 28.98 -17.84
N PRO A 2 0.42 28.02 -17.28
CA PRO A 2 0.16 27.51 -15.94
C PRO A 2 0.55 28.57 -14.91
N SER A 3 -0.44 28.95 -14.11
CA SER A 3 -0.34 29.84 -12.96
C SER A 3 0.76 29.41 -12.00
N SER A 4 1.50 30.39 -11.49
CA SER A 4 2.51 30.31 -10.43
C SER A 4 2.23 29.18 -9.43
N GLN A 5 3.17 28.22 -9.36
CA GLN A 5 3.20 27.17 -8.35
C GLN A 5 3.29 27.80 -6.96
N GLY A 6 2.16 27.93 -6.28
CA GLY A 6 2.18 28.09 -4.83
C GLY A 6 2.80 26.83 -4.23
N GLU A 7 3.72 27.00 -3.28
CA GLU A 7 4.26 25.87 -2.52
C GLU A 7 3.11 25.05 -1.94
N ASP A 8 3.12 23.73 -2.17
CA ASP A 8 2.12 22.85 -1.57
C ASP A 8 2.39 22.78 -0.07
N PRO A 9 1.49 23.29 0.79
CA PRO A 9 1.74 23.38 2.23
C PRO A 9 1.96 22.01 2.89
N ARG A 10 1.41 20.94 2.31
CA ARG A 10 1.62 19.56 2.78
C ARG A 10 3.08 19.14 2.58
N VAL A 11 3.61 19.44 1.39
CA VAL A 11 4.99 19.13 1.02
C VAL A 11 5.97 20.00 1.80
N SER A 12 5.70 21.30 1.92
CA SER A 12 6.55 22.22 2.71
C SER A 12 6.62 21.82 4.19
N ALA A 13 5.52 21.35 4.79
CA ALA A 13 5.52 20.87 6.17
C ALA A 13 6.39 19.62 6.36
N ILE A 14 6.32 18.66 5.44
CA ILE A 14 7.15 17.44 5.46
C ILE A 14 8.63 17.82 5.35
N PHE A 15 9.00 18.67 4.39
CA PHE A 15 10.39 19.07 4.21
C PHE A 15 10.93 19.89 5.38
N ARG A 16 10.10 20.70 6.03
CA ARG A 16 10.49 21.39 7.26
C ARG A 16 10.81 20.41 8.38
N ALA A 17 9.95 19.42 8.62
CA ALA A 17 10.21 18.38 9.61
C ALA A 17 11.51 17.61 9.32
N LEU A 18 11.77 17.27 8.05
CA LEU A 18 13.02 16.64 7.64
C LEU A 18 14.24 17.56 7.87
N ALA A 19 14.13 18.85 7.55
CA ALA A 19 15.21 19.83 7.76
C ALA A 19 15.53 20.04 9.25
N ASP A 20 14.53 19.95 10.11
CA ASP A 20 14.67 20.04 11.57
C ASP A 20 15.17 18.73 12.21
N GLY A 21 15.34 17.66 11.42
CA GLY A 21 15.71 16.32 11.91
C GLY A 21 14.58 15.57 12.62
N ASP A 22 13.34 16.08 12.57
CA ASP A 22 12.17 15.45 13.17
C ASP A 22 11.56 14.39 12.22
N HIS A 23 12.21 13.25 12.16
CA HIS A 23 11.81 12.13 11.32
C HIS A 23 10.43 11.57 11.68
N LEU A 24 10.02 11.62 12.96
CA LEU A 24 8.73 11.10 13.39
C LEU A 24 7.59 12.01 12.92
N GLN A 25 7.77 13.32 12.99
CA GLN A 25 6.81 14.27 12.44
C GLN A 25 6.74 14.16 10.91
N ALA A 26 7.87 14.00 10.22
CA ALA A 26 7.88 13.79 8.77
C ALA A 26 7.10 12.53 8.36
N ILE A 27 7.26 11.43 9.12
CA ILE A 27 6.48 10.20 8.94
C ILE A 27 4.99 10.46 9.15
N ALA A 28 4.60 11.07 10.28
CA ALA A 28 3.20 11.31 10.62
C ALA A 28 2.49 12.18 9.56
N LEU A 29 3.14 13.25 9.10
CA LEU A 29 2.62 14.10 8.02
C LEU A 29 2.48 13.33 6.71
N SER A 30 3.43 12.44 6.42
CA SER A 30 3.40 11.65 5.19
C SER A 30 2.30 10.58 5.21
N GLU A 31 2.08 9.93 6.35
CA GLU A 31 0.98 8.97 6.55
C GLU A 31 -0.38 9.67 6.50
N GLN A 32 -0.49 10.87 7.09
CA GLN A 32 -1.69 11.71 6.99
C GLN A 32 -2.04 12.08 5.54
N HIS A 33 -1.02 12.30 4.69
CA HIS A 33 -1.19 12.69 3.30
C HIS A 33 -0.90 11.55 2.31
N TRP A 34 -1.01 10.29 2.76
CA TRP A 34 -0.56 9.12 2.01
C TRP A 34 -1.15 9.02 0.60
N SER A 35 -2.48 9.12 0.46
CA SER A 35 -3.18 9.03 -0.83
C SER A 35 -2.69 10.09 -1.82
N TYR A 36 -2.55 11.33 -1.33
CA TYR A 36 -2.07 12.46 -2.11
C TYR A 36 -0.62 12.26 -2.56
N LEU A 37 0.27 11.90 -1.64
CA LEU A 37 1.67 11.67 -1.95
C LEU A 37 1.84 10.51 -2.94
N SER A 38 1.09 9.43 -2.77
CA SER A 38 1.20 8.25 -3.62
C SER A 38 0.65 8.48 -5.03
N SER A 39 -0.33 9.38 -5.19
CA SER A 39 -0.92 9.71 -6.49
C SER A 39 -0.18 10.82 -7.24
N PHE A 40 0.35 11.82 -6.52
CA PHE A 40 0.78 13.08 -7.15
C PHE A 40 2.18 13.54 -6.79
N ARG A 41 2.79 13.01 -5.72
CA ARG A 41 4.09 13.46 -5.17
C ARG A 41 4.92 12.28 -4.68
N LEU A 42 5.08 11.28 -5.54
CA LEU A 42 5.77 10.03 -5.19
C LEU A 42 7.25 10.28 -4.82
N GLU A 43 7.86 11.29 -5.43
CA GLU A 43 9.20 11.79 -5.14
C GLU A 43 9.34 12.31 -3.70
N VAL A 44 8.30 12.93 -3.13
CA VAL A 44 8.31 13.39 -1.74
C VAL A 44 8.26 12.20 -0.80
N LYS A 45 7.36 11.25 -1.06
CA LYS A 45 7.26 10.00 -0.28
C LYS A 45 8.59 9.24 -0.28
N ARG A 46 9.26 9.20 -1.43
CA ARG A 46 10.60 8.61 -1.57
C ARG A 46 11.65 9.38 -0.78
N THR A 47 11.65 10.70 -0.87
CA THR A 47 12.62 11.53 -0.14
C THR A 47 12.51 11.34 1.36
N VAL A 48 11.29 11.22 1.89
CA VAL A 48 11.06 10.87 3.30
C VAL A 48 11.68 9.50 3.59
N ALA A 49 11.30 8.47 2.84
CA ALA A 49 11.78 7.11 3.05
C ALA A 49 13.32 6.97 2.99
N ASP A 50 13.96 7.65 2.03
CA ASP A 50 15.42 7.64 1.84
C ASP A 50 16.15 8.46 2.92
N SER A 51 15.48 9.43 3.55
CA SER A 51 16.03 10.26 4.64
C SER A 51 15.93 9.63 6.04
N LEU A 52 15.19 8.52 6.20
CA LEU A 52 14.99 7.91 7.52
C LEU A 52 16.24 7.14 7.99
N PRO A 53 16.71 7.37 9.22
CA PRO A 53 17.75 6.56 9.85
C PRO A 53 17.34 5.10 10.05
N ASP A 54 18.32 4.19 10.12
CA ASP A 54 18.08 2.74 10.23
C ASP A 54 17.36 2.33 11.52
N ASP A 55 17.57 3.03 12.63
CA ASP A 55 16.84 2.82 13.88
C ASP A 55 15.37 3.22 13.76
N VAL A 56 15.07 4.35 13.11
CA VAL A 56 13.69 4.77 12.82
C VAL A 56 12.99 3.76 11.90
N LEU A 57 13.69 3.32 10.85
CA LEU A 57 13.17 2.32 9.92
C LEU A 57 12.90 0.97 10.57
N ARG A 58 13.77 0.52 11.48
CA ARG A 58 13.53 -0.70 12.26
C ARG A 58 12.29 -0.61 13.13
N ALA A 59 11.96 0.58 13.63
CA ALA A 59 10.75 0.82 14.41
C ALA A 59 9.48 1.00 13.53
N ARG A 60 9.65 1.27 12.23
CA ARG A 60 8.57 1.56 11.28
C ARG A 60 8.60 0.66 10.03
N PRO A 61 8.27 -0.64 10.17
CA PRO A 61 8.25 -1.59 9.05
C PRO A 61 7.51 -1.13 7.78
N LEU A 62 6.41 -0.36 7.89
CA LEU A 62 5.72 0.21 6.71
C LEU A 62 6.67 1.03 5.83
N TRP A 63 7.56 1.80 6.44
CA TRP A 63 8.50 2.66 5.72
C TRP A 63 9.64 1.89 5.08
N VAL A 64 10.06 0.77 5.67
CA VAL A 64 11.01 -0.16 5.03
C VAL A 64 10.41 -0.72 3.74
N VAL A 65 9.19 -1.24 3.82
CA VAL A 65 8.41 -1.73 2.68
C VAL A 65 8.28 -0.64 1.62
N THR A 66 7.86 0.56 2.04
CA THR A 66 7.62 1.69 1.14
C THR A 66 8.89 2.09 0.41
N ARG A 67 10.02 2.19 1.12
CA ARG A 67 11.33 2.49 0.52
C ARG A 67 11.69 1.48 -0.56
N GLN A 68 11.48 0.19 -0.29
CA GLN A 68 11.73 -0.88 -1.27
C GLN A 68 10.82 -0.74 -2.49
N ALA A 69 9.51 -0.60 -2.28
CA ALA A 69 8.53 -0.41 -3.35
C ALA A 69 8.84 0.81 -4.24
N LEU A 70 9.25 1.93 -3.63
CA LEU A 70 9.61 3.16 -4.35
C LEU A 70 10.91 3.02 -5.14
N ALA A 71 11.93 2.37 -4.59
CA ALA A 71 13.14 2.06 -5.34
C ALA A 71 12.83 1.26 -6.61
N HIS A 72 11.86 0.34 -6.54
CA HIS A 72 11.41 -0.45 -7.69
C HIS A 72 10.65 0.40 -8.72
N ALA A 73 9.74 1.27 -8.27
CA ALA A 73 8.97 2.14 -9.15
C ALA A 73 9.85 3.13 -9.95
N PHE A 74 10.92 3.63 -9.33
CA PHE A 74 11.81 4.62 -9.97
C PHE A 74 12.96 4.02 -10.78
N PHE A 75 13.44 2.81 -10.46
CA PHE A 75 14.64 2.23 -11.08
C PHE A 75 14.42 0.92 -11.84
N GLY A 76 13.24 0.30 -11.73
CA GLY A 76 12.93 -0.97 -12.40
C GLY A 76 12.66 -0.81 -13.90
N ARG A 77 13.31 -1.62 -14.75
CA ARG A 77 12.97 -1.80 -16.19
C ARG A 77 11.86 -2.84 -16.42
N VAL A 78 11.53 -3.64 -15.41
CA VAL A 78 10.49 -4.68 -15.38
C VAL A 78 9.73 -4.45 -14.09
N ARG A 79 8.39 -4.55 -14.07
CA ARG A 79 7.54 -4.35 -12.87
C ARG A 79 7.86 -5.43 -11.81
N PRO A 80 8.68 -5.19 -10.78
CA PRO A 80 9.05 -6.24 -9.84
C PRO A 80 8.10 -6.22 -8.64
N SER A 81 8.04 -7.33 -7.92
CA SER A 81 7.21 -7.48 -6.70
C SER A 81 7.44 -6.32 -5.73
N LEU A 82 6.39 -5.54 -5.42
CA LEU A 82 6.43 -4.47 -4.41
C LEU A 82 6.93 -4.92 -3.03
N TRP A 83 7.07 -6.23 -2.83
CA TRP A 83 7.34 -6.86 -1.55
C TRP A 83 8.38 -7.99 -1.61
N GLY A 84 9.04 -8.20 -2.77
CA GLY A 84 9.88 -9.37 -3.05
C GLY A 84 11.19 -9.50 -2.27
N GLY A 85 11.54 -8.57 -1.38
CA GLY A 85 12.90 -8.43 -0.83
C GLY A 85 13.03 -8.25 0.68
N LEU A 86 12.11 -8.75 1.49
CA LEU A 86 12.24 -8.67 2.96
C LEU A 86 13.38 -9.58 3.47
N LEU A 87 14.59 -9.03 3.59
CA LEU A 87 15.73 -9.57 4.31
C LEU A 87 16.31 -8.46 5.20
N PRO A 88 16.42 -8.63 6.53
CA PRO A 88 15.98 -9.74 7.39
C PRO A 88 14.47 -9.68 7.73
N PRO A 89 13.91 -10.70 8.43
CA PRO A 89 12.53 -10.66 8.89
C PRO A 89 12.28 -9.41 9.72
N LEU A 90 11.36 -8.56 9.29
CA LEU A 90 10.95 -7.42 10.08
C LEU A 90 10.16 -7.97 11.27
N ARG A 91 10.57 -7.59 12.49
CA ARG A 91 9.74 -7.83 13.66
C ARG A 91 8.52 -6.92 13.50
N PRO A 92 7.29 -7.47 13.57
CA PRO A 92 6.10 -6.64 13.58
C PRO A 92 6.21 -5.68 14.77
N SER A 93 5.96 -4.39 14.54
CA SER A 93 5.86 -3.43 15.65
C SER A 93 4.51 -3.63 16.37
N ASP A 94 4.32 -2.96 17.50
CA ASP A 94 3.03 -2.95 18.21
C ASP A 94 1.94 -2.21 17.41
N SER A 95 2.30 -1.50 16.34
CA SER A 95 1.35 -0.84 15.43
C SER A 95 0.68 -1.84 14.48
N LEU A 96 -0.66 -1.84 14.44
CA LEU A 96 -1.42 -2.63 13.46
C LEU A 96 -0.96 -2.34 12.02
N VAL A 97 -0.71 -1.07 11.69
CA VAL A 97 -0.28 -0.64 10.35
C VAL A 97 0.97 -1.39 9.91
N ASP A 98 1.96 -1.44 10.79
CA ASP A 98 3.24 -2.11 10.50
C ASP A 98 3.06 -3.63 10.42
N ARG A 99 2.25 -4.25 11.28
CA ARG A 99 1.96 -5.70 11.18
C ARG A 99 1.28 -6.05 9.86
N LEU A 100 0.27 -5.25 9.45
CA LEU A 100 -0.43 -5.43 8.19
C LEU A 100 0.50 -5.24 6.99
N ALA A 101 1.38 -4.23 7.03
CA ALA A 101 2.40 -4.02 6.02
C ALA A 101 3.34 -5.24 5.93
N VAL A 102 3.88 -5.71 7.05
CA VAL A 102 4.81 -6.86 7.07
C VAL A 102 4.15 -8.13 6.50
N HIS A 103 2.96 -8.50 6.96
CA HIS A 103 2.28 -9.71 6.48
C HIS A 103 1.86 -9.60 5.02
N THR A 104 1.34 -8.45 4.61
CA THR A 104 0.99 -8.21 3.19
C THR A 104 2.25 -8.25 2.32
N GLY A 105 3.37 -7.81 2.87
CA GLY A 105 4.65 -7.96 2.23
C GLY A 105 5.08 -9.39 2.01
N TYR A 106 5.04 -10.21 3.05
CA TYR A 106 5.33 -11.62 2.87
C TYR A 106 4.35 -12.30 1.90
N ALA A 107 3.08 -11.91 1.89
CA ALA A 107 2.09 -12.43 0.95
C ALA A 107 2.48 -12.13 -0.50
N ALA A 108 2.77 -10.87 -0.82
CA ALA A 108 3.15 -10.50 -2.17
C ALA A 108 4.55 -11.01 -2.56
N ALA A 109 5.49 -11.12 -1.62
CA ALA A 109 6.80 -11.74 -1.85
C ALA A 109 6.70 -13.24 -2.18
N ALA A 110 5.77 -13.95 -1.53
CA ALA A 110 5.50 -15.36 -1.80
C ALA A 110 4.80 -15.51 -3.15
N ARG A 111 3.80 -14.67 -3.43
CA ARG A 111 3.07 -14.63 -4.71
C ARG A 111 4.02 -14.50 -5.91
N THR A 112 4.96 -13.57 -5.85
CA THR A 112 5.88 -13.33 -6.97
C THR A 112 6.95 -14.40 -7.15
N ARG A 113 7.14 -15.27 -6.16
CA ARG A 113 7.96 -16.48 -6.27
C ARG A 113 7.15 -17.73 -6.64
N GLY A 114 5.87 -17.58 -6.98
CA GLY A 114 4.96 -18.70 -7.29
C GLY A 114 4.56 -19.55 -6.08
N ARG A 115 4.87 -19.11 -4.84
CA ARG A 115 4.50 -19.80 -3.61
C ARG A 115 3.11 -19.40 -3.15
N LEU A 116 2.10 -19.81 -3.92
CA LEU A 116 0.72 -19.32 -3.76
C LEU A 116 0.06 -19.74 -2.44
N GLY A 117 0.39 -20.93 -1.92
CA GLY A 117 -0.08 -21.39 -0.61
C GLY A 117 0.44 -20.50 0.53
N ASP A 118 1.74 -20.21 0.54
CA ASP A 118 2.35 -19.28 1.50
C ASP A 118 1.76 -17.87 1.36
N ALA A 119 1.56 -17.41 0.12
CA ALA A 119 0.96 -16.11 -0.14
C ALA A 119 -0.43 -15.99 0.47
N ALA A 120 -1.27 -17.00 0.25
CA ALA A 120 -2.62 -17.06 0.81
C ALA A 120 -2.61 -17.10 2.35
N LEU A 121 -1.67 -17.85 2.95
CA LEU A 121 -1.52 -17.92 4.40
C LEU A 121 -1.19 -16.56 5.01
N TRP A 122 -0.24 -15.82 4.41
CA TRP A 122 0.13 -14.49 4.89
C TRP A 122 -0.98 -13.45 4.70
N ALA A 123 -1.66 -13.46 3.55
CA ALA A 123 -2.83 -12.61 3.32
C ALA A 123 -3.96 -12.90 4.32
N ALA A 124 -4.22 -14.17 4.62
CA ALA A 124 -5.22 -14.57 5.61
C ALA A 124 -4.84 -14.12 7.03
N ARG A 125 -3.56 -14.18 7.40
CA ARG A 125 -3.06 -13.64 8.68
C ARG A 125 -3.31 -12.14 8.79
N ALA A 126 -2.93 -11.36 7.77
CA ALA A 126 -3.14 -9.92 7.73
C ALA A 126 -4.65 -9.55 7.83
N GLN A 127 -5.49 -10.23 7.05
CA GLN A 127 -6.94 -10.05 7.11
C GLN A 127 -7.51 -10.36 8.49
N SER A 128 -7.06 -11.46 9.10
CA SER A 128 -7.50 -11.86 10.43
C SER A 128 -7.06 -10.87 11.52
N GLU A 129 -5.87 -10.28 11.40
CA GLU A 129 -5.40 -9.24 12.31
C GLU A 129 -6.23 -7.96 12.16
N LEU A 130 -6.47 -7.50 10.93
CA LEU A 130 -7.32 -6.34 10.68
C LEU A 130 -8.74 -6.55 11.24
N ALA A 131 -9.33 -7.73 11.05
CA ALA A 131 -10.67 -8.04 11.53
C ALA A 131 -10.79 -8.07 13.06
N ARG A 132 -9.72 -8.50 13.76
CA ARG A 132 -9.70 -8.60 15.24
C ARG A 132 -9.23 -7.34 15.94
N ALA A 133 -8.61 -6.41 15.22
CA ALA A 133 -8.08 -5.19 15.81
C ALA A 133 -9.18 -4.28 16.38
N PRO A 134 -8.92 -3.52 17.45
CA PRO A 134 -9.83 -2.49 17.94
C PRO A 134 -10.18 -1.46 16.86
N GLU A 135 -11.37 -0.85 16.96
CA GLU A 135 -11.83 0.16 15.98
C GLU A 135 -10.84 1.32 15.83
N ALA A 136 -10.25 1.79 16.93
CA ALA A 136 -9.26 2.85 16.90
C ALA A 136 -8.01 2.47 16.07
N GLU A 137 -7.52 1.23 16.19
CA GLU A 137 -6.39 0.75 15.39
C GLU A 137 -6.78 0.58 13.91
N ARG A 138 -7.99 0.09 13.63
CA ARG A 138 -8.50 -0.02 12.26
C ARG A 138 -8.63 1.35 11.59
N ALA A 139 -9.11 2.35 12.34
CA ALA A 139 -9.21 3.73 11.86
C ALA A 139 -7.82 4.32 11.56
N ALA A 140 -6.83 4.05 12.42
CA ALA A 140 -5.44 4.46 12.18
C ALA A 140 -4.83 3.79 10.95
N ALA A 141 -5.23 2.55 10.64
CA ALA A 141 -4.78 1.84 9.44
C ALA A 141 -5.57 2.18 8.16
N ARG A 142 -6.54 3.11 8.23
CA ARG A 142 -7.40 3.43 7.09
C ARG A 142 -6.60 3.78 5.84
N PHE A 143 -5.63 4.67 5.95
CA PHE A 143 -4.88 5.24 4.81
C PHE A 143 -4.12 4.22 3.93
N ILE A 144 -3.95 2.96 4.37
CA ILE A 144 -3.34 1.89 3.56
C ILE A 144 -4.35 0.81 3.11
N ARG A 145 -5.63 0.89 3.51
CA ARG A 145 -6.60 -0.20 3.30
C ARG A 145 -6.80 -0.54 1.84
N ALA A 146 -6.89 0.47 0.98
CA ALA A 146 -7.02 0.27 -0.46
C ALA A 146 -5.87 -0.60 -1.00
N GLU A 147 -4.62 -0.27 -0.66
CA GLU A 147 -3.43 -1.00 -1.10
C GLU A 147 -3.37 -2.42 -0.53
N LEU A 148 -3.75 -2.59 0.75
CA LEU A 148 -3.83 -3.90 1.39
C LEU A 148 -4.82 -4.82 0.68
N TYR A 149 -6.05 -4.34 0.46
CA TYR A 149 -7.09 -5.12 -0.23
C TYR A 149 -6.68 -5.47 -1.66
N HIS A 150 -6.05 -4.54 -2.38
CA HIS A 150 -5.54 -4.79 -3.72
C HIS A 150 -4.52 -5.95 -3.75
N GLU A 151 -3.53 -5.95 -2.86
CA GLU A 151 -2.53 -7.03 -2.81
C GLU A 151 -3.15 -8.37 -2.40
N TRP A 152 -4.10 -8.38 -1.46
CA TRP A 152 -4.80 -9.60 -1.09
C TRP A 152 -5.69 -10.12 -2.22
N ALA A 153 -6.29 -9.22 -3.01
CA ALA A 153 -7.04 -9.58 -4.20
C ALA A 153 -6.15 -10.26 -5.25
N LEU A 154 -4.95 -9.70 -5.50
CA LEU A 154 -3.95 -10.35 -6.35
C LEU A 154 -3.57 -11.72 -5.82
N VAL A 155 -3.34 -11.88 -4.52
CA VAL A 155 -3.06 -13.20 -3.93
C VAL A 155 -4.21 -14.18 -4.17
N ALA A 156 -5.47 -13.77 -3.99
CA ALA A 156 -6.63 -14.61 -4.25
C ALA A 156 -6.73 -14.99 -5.74
N LEU A 157 -6.55 -14.02 -6.64
CA LEU A 157 -6.61 -14.20 -8.09
C LEU A 157 -5.57 -15.22 -8.56
N PHE A 158 -4.30 -15.02 -8.20
CA PHE A 158 -3.22 -15.94 -8.60
C PHE A 158 -3.39 -17.34 -8.00
N ALA A 159 -4.07 -17.46 -6.86
CA ALA A 159 -4.43 -18.76 -6.26
C ALA A 159 -5.68 -19.42 -6.90
N GLY A 160 -6.23 -18.86 -7.98
CA GLY A 160 -7.43 -19.38 -8.65
C GLY A 160 -8.74 -19.11 -7.91
N ARG A 161 -8.74 -18.24 -6.90
CA ARG A 161 -9.92 -17.87 -6.11
C ARG A 161 -10.57 -16.61 -6.66
N GLY A 162 -11.10 -16.70 -7.89
CA GLY A 162 -11.65 -15.54 -8.62
C GLY A 162 -12.76 -14.79 -7.88
N ALA A 163 -13.69 -15.50 -7.24
CA ALA A 163 -14.77 -14.88 -6.46
C ALA A 163 -14.23 -14.06 -5.27
N ASP A 164 -13.27 -14.60 -4.52
CA ASP A 164 -12.60 -13.89 -3.43
C ASP A 164 -11.85 -12.65 -3.95
N ALA A 165 -11.20 -12.77 -5.11
CA ALA A 165 -10.48 -11.68 -5.75
C ALA A 165 -11.42 -10.52 -6.12
N ILE A 166 -12.59 -10.82 -6.70
CA ILE A 166 -13.62 -9.80 -7.02
C ILE A 166 -14.03 -9.05 -5.75
N VAL A 167 -14.37 -9.76 -4.68
CA VAL A 167 -14.76 -9.14 -3.40
C VAL A 167 -13.66 -8.22 -2.86
N LEU A 168 -12.40 -8.66 -2.92
CA LEU A 168 -11.27 -7.88 -2.42
C LEU A 168 -10.95 -6.67 -3.32
N PHE A 169 -11.05 -6.80 -4.64
CA PHE A 169 -10.88 -5.65 -5.53
C PHE A 169 -12.02 -4.63 -5.37
N THR A 170 -13.26 -5.06 -5.16
CA THR A 170 -14.37 -4.15 -4.83
C THR A 170 -14.09 -3.39 -3.54
N ARG A 171 -13.66 -4.09 -2.47
CA ARG A 171 -13.26 -3.43 -1.21
C ARG A 171 -12.08 -2.47 -1.39
N SER A 172 -11.13 -2.81 -2.26
CA SER A 172 -10.01 -1.93 -2.62
C SER A 172 -10.51 -0.66 -3.28
N TYR A 173 -11.45 -0.76 -4.22
CA TYR A 173 -12.05 0.38 -4.90
C TYR A 173 -12.82 1.27 -3.92
N GLU A 174 -13.72 0.68 -3.12
CA GLU A 174 -14.51 1.40 -2.12
C GLU A 174 -13.63 2.14 -1.10
N ALA A 175 -12.58 1.49 -0.60
CA ALA A 175 -11.62 2.13 0.30
C ALA A 175 -10.87 3.28 -0.39
N ALA A 176 -10.45 3.09 -1.64
CA ALA A 176 -9.77 4.13 -2.41
C ALA A 176 -10.65 5.36 -2.63
N GLU A 177 -11.94 5.18 -2.92
CA GLU A 177 -12.90 6.28 -3.05
C GLU A 177 -13.10 7.01 -1.72
N GLN A 178 -13.25 6.29 -0.61
CA GLN A 178 -13.40 6.87 0.73
C GLN A 178 -12.15 7.65 1.19
N GLU A 179 -10.98 7.26 0.72
CA GLU A 179 -9.68 7.83 1.09
C GLU A 179 -9.16 8.85 0.06
N GLU A 180 -9.99 9.21 -0.93
CA GLU A 180 -9.64 10.09 -2.05
C GLU A 180 -8.31 9.69 -2.71
N TYR A 181 -8.13 8.38 -2.94
CA TYR A 181 -6.93 7.78 -3.51
C TYR A 181 -7.17 7.32 -4.96
N PRO A 182 -7.18 8.26 -5.94
CA PRO A 182 -7.58 7.96 -7.32
C PRO A 182 -6.69 6.91 -8.00
N GLY A 183 -5.38 6.89 -7.69
CA GLY A 183 -4.47 5.89 -8.24
C GLY A 183 -4.86 4.45 -7.85
N ALA A 184 -5.27 4.23 -6.60
CA ALA A 184 -5.72 2.92 -6.14
C ALA A 184 -7.10 2.54 -6.71
N ALA A 185 -8.02 3.52 -6.82
CA ALA A 185 -9.35 3.31 -7.41
C ALA A 185 -9.25 2.86 -8.87
N ILE A 186 -8.43 3.56 -9.69
CA ILE A 186 -8.20 3.21 -11.10
C ILE A 186 -7.63 1.79 -11.23
N ASN A 187 -6.64 1.44 -10.41
CA ASN A 187 -6.04 0.10 -10.45
C ASN A 187 -7.06 -0.99 -10.09
N ALA A 188 -7.85 -0.80 -9.04
CA ALA A 188 -8.87 -1.76 -8.65
C ALA A 188 -9.97 -1.91 -9.72
N ALA A 189 -10.43 -0.79 -10.30
CA ALA A 189 -11.43 -0.80 -11.35
C ALA A 189 -10.93 -1.51 -12.63
N ALA A 190 -9.66 -1.31 -13.00
CA ALA A 190 -9.06 -1.97 -14.15
C ALA A 190 -8.99 -3.50 -13.97
N GLU A 191 -8.57 -3.97 -12.79
CA GLU A 191 -8.52 -5.41 -12.48
C GLU A 191 -9.93 -6.02 -12.45
N LEU A 192 -10.92 -5.33 -11.88
CA LEU A 192 -12.33 -5.76 -11.93
C LEU A 192 -12.86 -5.88 -13.36
N ALA A 193 -12.63 -4.85 -14.19
CA ALA A 193 -13.08 -4.86 -15.59
C ALA A 193 -12.46 -6.01 -16.37
N TRP A 194 -11.18 -6.31 -16.12
CA TRP A 194 -10.50 -7.46 -16.73
C TRP A 194 -11.10 -8.79 -16.27
N LEU A 195 -11.35 -8.96 -14.97
CA LEU A 195 -11.97 -10.18 -14.43
C LEU A 195 -13.37 -10.43 -14.99
N MET A 196 -14.22 -9.38 -15.04
CA MET A 196 -15.57 -9.49 -15.61
C MET A 196 -15.54 -9.85 -17.09
N THR A 197 -14.53 -9.37 -17.83
CA THR A 197 -14.33 -9.74 -19.23
C THR A 197 -13.99 -11.24 -19.36
N LEU A 198 -13.19 -11.79 -18.45
CA LEU A 198 -12.78 -13.20 -18.47
C LEU A 198 -13.88 -14.17 -18.05
N THR A 199 -14.72 -13.80 -17.08
CA THR A 199 -15.79 -14.68 -16.56
C THR A 199 -17.00 -14.75 -17.49
N GLY A 200 -17.02 -13.95 -18.56
CA GLY A 200 -18.17 -13.86 -19.45
C GLY A 200 -19.37 -13.15 -18.81
N GLU A 201 -19.22 -12.64 -17.58
CA GLU A 201 -20.16 -11.73 -16.95
C GLU A 201 -20.03 -10.35 -17.60
N ARG A 202 -20.46 -10.26 -18.87
CA ARG A 202 -20.70 -8.99 -19.55
C ARG A 202 -21.98 -8.37 -19.02
N ALA A 203 -22.00 -7.81 -17.81
CA ALA A 203 -23.05 -6.89 -17.39
C ALA A 203 -22.64 -6.08 -16.15
N GLN A 204 -23.04 -4.80 -16.11
CA GLN A 204 -22.96 -3.86 -14.97
C GLN A 204 -21.61 -3.18 -14.69
N ALA A 205 -20.79 -2.91 -15.71
CA ALA A 205 -19.70 -1.95 -15.53
C ALA A 205 -20.28 -0.52 -15.48
N LEU A 206 -20.44 -0.01 -14.26
CA LEU A 206 -20.67 1.40 -13.90
C LEU A 206 -22.07 1.95 -14.24
N ALA A 207 -23.02 1.73 -13.33
CA ALA A 207 -24.17 2.63 -13.12
C ALA A 207 -24.04 3.29 -11.75
#